data_AF-A0A6H9V5U7-F1
#
_entry.id   AF-A0A6H9V5U7-F1
#
_cell.length_a   1.000
_cell.length_b   1.000
_cell.length_c   1.000
_cell.angle_alpha   90.00
_cell.angle_beta   90.00
_cell.angle_gamma   90.00
#
_symmetry.space_group_name_H-M   'P 1'
#
loop_
_entity.id
_entity.type
_entity.pdbx_description
1 polymer ?
#
loop_
_entity_poly.entity_id
_entity_poly.type
_entity_poly.pdbx_seq_one_letter_code
_entity_poly.pdbx_strand_id
1 'polypeptide(L)'
;MKSSRAVGLYGGRGISPAARTVRTIQGVEDDTYVNRAVMHAKAVTAEHAIGEVSYLHAIGAQYKAANPEAAAAIDLIIGTTVTGIARSVSIFNAEID
;
A
#
# COMPACT_ATOMS: atom_id res chain seq x y z
N MET A 1 -0.78 -56.41 40.37
CA MET A 1 -0.89 -55.02 39.91
C MET A 1 0.27 -54.69 38.98
N LYS A 2 0.04 -54.66 37.66
CA LYS A 2 0.84 -53.97 36.64
C LYS A 2 -0.06 -53.94 35.40
N SER A 3 -0.84 -52.86 35.28
CA SER A 3 -1.71 -52.64 34.12
C SER A 3 -0.96 -51.75 33.14
N SER A 4 -0.70 -52.29 31.95
CA SER A 4 -0.21 -51.58 30.78
C SER A 4 -1.07 -50.36 30.51
N ARG A 5 -0.48 -49.16 30.59
CA ARG A 5 -1.07 -47.97 29.98
C ARG A 5 -0.84 -48.06 28.47
N ALA A 6 -1.87 -48.55 27.78
CA ALA A 6 -2.02 -48.39 26.35
C ALA A 6 -1.89 -46.90 26.01
N VAL A 7 -0.97 -46.60 25.08
CA VAL A 7 -0.87 -45.30 24.44
C VAL A 7 -2.14 -45.13 23.61
N GLY A 8 -3.08 -44.35 24.15
CA GLY A 8 -4.32 -43.97 23.49
C GLY A 8 -4.03 -43.11 22.27
N LEU A 9 -3.81 -43.75 21.13
CA LEU A 9 -4.21 -43.22 19.83
C LEU A 9 -5.73 -43.03 19.89
N TYR A 10 -6.23 -41.88 19.40
CA TYR A 10 -7.63 -41.45 19.38
C TYR A 10 -8.13 -40.66 20.61
N GLY A 11 -7.81 -39.37 20.61
CA GLY A 11 -8.40 -38.38 21.51
C GLY A 11 -8.16 -36.96 21.03
N GLY A 12 -8.88 -36.54 19.99
CA GLY A 12 -8.90 -35.15 19.49
C GLY A 12 -8.83 -35.09 17.97
N ARG A 13 -9.84 -34.51 17.31
CA ARG A 13 -9.77 -34.10 15.90
C ARG A 13 -8.71 -32.99 15.77
N GLY A 14 -7.45 -33.40 15.83
CA GLY A 14 -6.29 -32.55 15.58
C GLY A 14 -5.99 -32.57 14.10
N ILE A 15 -5.94 -31.39 13.48
CA ILE A 15 -5.51 -31.19 12.10
C ILE A 15 -4.18 -31.94 11.91
N SER A 16 -4.09 -32.80 10.90
CA SER A 16 -2.87 -33.56 10.64
C SER A 16 -1.69 -32.60 10.44
N PRO A 17 -0.45 -32.98 10.81
CA PRO A 17 0.73 -32.14 10.59
C PRO A 17 0.81 -31.63 9.14
N ALA A 18 0.48 -32.47 8.15
CA ALA A 18 0.42 -32.09 6.74
C ALA A 18 -0.66 -31.04 6.44
N ALA A 19 -1.88 -31.18 6.99
CA ALA A 19 -2.94 -30.20 6.80
C ALA A 19 -2.66 -28.88 7.54
N ARG A 20 -1.89 -28.91 8.63
CA ARG A 20 -1.38 -27.71 9.32
C ARG A 20 -0.35 -26.99 8.46
N THR A 21 0.61 -27.71 7.89
CA THR A 21 1.62 -27.16 6.98
C THR A 21 1.00 -26.54 5.73
N VAL A 22 0.02 -27.21 5.09
CA VAL A 22 -0.68 -26.66 3.93
C VAL A 22 -1.41 -25.36 4.28
N ARG A 23 -2.11 -25.31 5.42
CA ARG A 23 -2.78 -24.08 5.86
C ARG A 23 -1.79 -22.94 6.14
N THR A 24 -0.63 -23.26 6.71
CA THR A 24 0.44 -22.27 6.93
C THR A 24 1.02 -21.77 5.60
N ILE A 25 1.26 -22.66 4.64
CA ILE A 25 1.74 -22.27 3.30
C ILE A 25 0.73 -21.36 2.60
N GLN A 26 -0.56 -21.71 2.63
CA GLN A 26 -1.63 -20.88 2.08
C GLN A 26 -1.68 -19.50 2.74
N GLY A 27 -1.56 -19.44 4.07
CA GLY A 27 -1.51 -18.16 4.79
C GLY A 27 -0.32 -17.29 4.38
N VAL A 28 0.86 -17.90 4.18
CA VAL A 28 2.06 -17.18 3.70
C VAL A 28 1.88 -16.71 2.26
N GLU A 29 1.29 -17.53 1.39
CA GLU A 29 0.98 -17.16 0.01
C GLU A 29 0.02 -15.96 -0.04
N ASP A 30 -1.06 -16.01 0.74
CA ASP A 30 -2.04 -14.91 0.84
C ASP A 30 -1.39 -13.63 1.38
N ASP A 31 -0.58 -13.73 2.44
CA ASP A 31 0.16 -12.58 2.99
C ASP A 31 1.15 -11.99 1.97
N THR A 32 1.83 -12.83 1.18
CA THR A 32 2.73 -12.34 0.12
C THR A 32 1.99 -11.69 -1.04
N TYR A 33 0.79 -12.17 -1.38
CA TYR A 33 -0.05 -11.59 -2.42
C TYR A 33 -0.57 -10.21 -1.99
N VAL A 34 -1.09 -10.09 -0.76
CA VAL A 34 -1.55 -8.82 -0.19
C VAL A 34 -0.41 -7.81 -0.12
N ASN A 35 0.76 -8.22 0.38
CA ASN A 35 1.94 -7.34 0.43
C ASN A 35 2.35 -6.83 -0.95
N ARG A 36 2.31 -7.69 -1.98
CA ARG A 36 2.61 -7.27 -3.36
C ARG A 36 1.57 -6.28 -3.88
N ALA A 37 0.29 -6.51 -3.62
CA ALA A 37 -0.78 -5.61 -4.02
C ALA A 37 -0.65 -4.23 -3.36
N VAL A 38 -0.35 -4.19 -2.05
CA VAL A 38 -0.09 -2.94 -1.30
C VAL A 38 1.12 -2.19 -1.89
N MET A 39 2.24 -2.88 -2.09
CA MET A 39 3.44 -2.25 -2.69
C MET A 39 3.18 -1.72 -4.09
N HIS A 40 2.44 -2.46 -4.91
CA HIS A 40 2.05 -2.01 -6.26
C HIS A 40 1.13 -0.78 -6.20
N ALA A 41 0.13 -0.78 -5.31
CA ALA A 41 -0.76 0.36 -5.14
C ALA A 41 0.00 1.62 -4.69
N LYS A 42 0.95 1.49 -3.76
CA LYS A 42 1.86 2.57 -3.35
C LYS A 42 2.67 3.13 -4.52
N ALA A 43 3.27 2.25 -5.32
CA ALA A 43 4.08 2.64 -6.47
C ALA A 43 3.26 3.40 -7.51
N VAL A 44 2.09 2.87 -7.91
CA VAL A 44 1.20 3.52 -8.88
C VAL A 44 0.71 4.88 -8.40
N THR A 45 0.31 4.98 -7.13
CA THR A 45 -0.12 6.26 -6.54
C THR A 45 1.02 7.28 -6.53
N ALA A 46 2.24 6.86 -6.19
CA ALA A 46 3.41 7.73 -6.22
C ALA A 46 3.74 8.21 -7.63
N GLU A 47 3.75 7.31 -8.63
CA GLU A 47 3.98 7.65 -10.03
C GLU A 47 2.94 8.65 -10.55
N HIS A 48 1.66 8.43 -10.24
CA HIS A 48 0.60 9.34 -10.64
C HIS A 48 0.75 10.72 -10.00
N ALA A 49 1.06 10.78 -8.70
CA ALA A 49 1.29 12.03 -8.00
C ALA A 49 2.50 12.81 -8.57
N ILE A 50 3.59 12.12 -8.89
CA ILE A 50 4.77 12.74 -9.54
C ILE A 50 4.39 13.31 -10.90
N GLY A 51 3.62 12.57 -11.69
CA GLY A 51 3.13 13.01 -13.00
C GLY A 51 2.30 14.28 -12.89
N GLU A 52 1.35 14.32 -11.96
CA GLU A 52 0.46 15.46 -11.76
C GLU A 52 1.22 16.71 -11.29
N VAL A 53 2.13 16.56 -10.33
CA VAL A 53 2.99 17.66 -9.85
C VAL A 53 3.86 18.21 -10.99
N SER A 54 4.44 17.33 -11.80
CA SER A 54 5.26 17.72 -12.95
C SER A 54 4.44 18.49 -13.99
N TYR A 55 3.22 18.03 -14.28
CA TYR A 55 2.30 18.70 -15.19
C TYR A 55 1.91 20.10 -14.68
N LEU A 56 1.56 20.23 -13.40
CA LEU A 56 1.22 21.52 -12.78
C LEU A 56 2.35 22.53 -12.88
N HIS A 57 3.60 22.10 -12.65
CA HIS A 57 4.76 22.99 -12.80
C HIS A 57 5.00 23.39 -14.26
N ALA A 58 4.87 22.45 -15.20
CA ALA A 58 5.06 22.72 -16.63
C ALA A 58 4.02 23.72 -17.15
N ILE A 59 2.74 23.49 -16.85
CA ILE A 59 1.67 24.39 -17.28
C ILE A 59 1.72 25.73 -16.54
N GLY A 60 2.10 25.71 -15.26
CA GLY A 60 2.39 26.89 -14.48
C GLY A 60 3.43 27.79 -15.13
N ALA A 61 4.55 27.21 -15.57
CA ALA A 61 5.59 27.97 -16.26
C ALA A 61 5.06 28.66 -17.54
N GLN A 62 4.20 27.99 -18.31
CA GLN A 62 3.59 28.56 -19.51
C GLN A 62 2.64 29.72 -19.16
N TYR A 63 1.76 29.55 -18.17
CA TYR A 63 0.84 30.61 -17.74
C TYR A 63 1.57 31.82 -17.14
N LYS A 64 2.65 31.59 -16.38
CA LYS A 64 3.49 32.67 -15.83
C LYS A 64 4.21 33.45 -16.93
N ALA A 65 4.71 32.77 -17.95
CA ALA A 65 5.32 33.43 -19.11
C ALA A 65 4.31 34.26 -19.90
N ALA A 66 3.07 33.77 -20.03
CA ALA A 66 1.99 34.50 -20.70
C ALA A 66 1.41 35.66 -19.86
N ASN A 67 1.41 35.54 -18.53
CA ASN A 67 0.83 36.51 -17.60
C ASN A 67 1.75 36.79 -16.40
N PRO A 68 2.82 37.60 -16.57
CA PRO A 68 3.79 37.86 -15.50
C PRO A 68 3.17 38.48 -14.25
N GLU A 69 2.13 39.31 -14.41
CA GLU A 69 1.42 39.96 -13.29
C GLU A 69 0.69 38.96 -12.38
N ALA A 70 0.28 37.81 -12.93
CA ALA A 70 -0.39 36.74 -12.19
C ALA A 70 0.59 35.71 -11.61
N ALA A 71 1.91 35.87 -11.78
CA ALA A 71 2.89 34.84 -11.46
C ALA A 71 2.83 34.37 -10.01
N ALA A 72 2.70 35.30 -9.05
CA ALA A 72 2.59 34.97 -7.63
C ALA A 72 1.31 34.20 -7.30
N ALA A 73 0.20 34.53 -7.94
CA ALA A 73 -1.07 33.81 -7.75
C ALA A 73 -0.99 32.39 -8.34
N ILE A 74 -0.36 32.24 -9.51
CA ILE A 74 -0.14 30.92 -10.14
C ILE A 74 0.75 30.05 -9.25
N ASP A 75 1.85 30.60 -8.72
CA ASP A 75 2.73 29.87 -7.80
C ASP A 75 2.01 29.44 -6.52
N LEU A 76 1.13 30.30 -5.98
CA LEU A 76 0.31 29.94 -4.81
C LEU A 76 -0.68 28.80 -5.12
N ILE A 77 -1.38 28.86 -6.26
CA ILE A 77 -2.33 27.82 -6.66
C ILE A 77 -1.60 26.49 -6.86
N ILE A 78 -0.46 26.49 -7.54
CA ILE A 78 0.33 25.28 -7.75
C ILE A 78 0.86 24.76 -6.42
N GLY A 79 1.46 25.60 -5.59
CA GLY A 79 2.01 25.19 -4.30
C GLY A 79 0.96 24.60 -3.36
N THR A 80 -0.23 25.19 -3.29
CA THR A 80 -1.35 24.65 -2.49
C THR A 80 -1.88 23.33 -3.04
N THR A 81 -1.97 23.18 -4.36
CA THR A 81 -2.40 21.94 -5.02
C THR A 81 -1.37 20.82 -4.81
N VAL A 82 -0.08 21.08 -5.00
CA VAL A 82 1.02 20.13 -4.75
C VAL A 82 1.01 19.67 -3.29
N THR A 83 0.77 20.59 -2.35
CA THR A 83 0.63 20.25 -0.93
C THR A 83 -0.58 19.34 -0.67
N GLY A 84 -1.70 19.58 -1.35
CA GLY A 84 -2.89 18.73 -1.29
C GLY A 84 -2.65 17.31 -1.84
N ILE A 85 -1.92 17.20 -2.95
CA ILE A 85 -1.51 15.91 -3.53
C ILE A 85 -0.61 15.16 -2.55
N ALA A 86 0.42 15.82 -2.01
CA ALA A 86 1.34 15.22 -1.05
C ALA A 86 0.60 14.71 0.20
N ARG A 87 -0.36 15.48 0.72
CA ARG A 87 -1.22 15.05 1.83
C ARG A 87 -2.04 13.82 1.47
N SER A 88 -2.65 13.80 0.29
CA SER A 88 -3.50 12.67 -0.16
C SER A 88 -2.68 11.39 -0.31
N VAL A 89 -1.46 11.47 -0.88
CA VAL A 89 -0.52 10.35 -0.96
C VAL A 89 -0.12 9.86 0.44
N SER A 90 0.16 10.78 1.36
CA SER A 90 0.52 10.43 2.74
C SER A 90 -0.62 9.72 3.48
N ILE A 91 -1.87 10.18 3.30
CA ILE A 91 -3.05 9.54 3.90
C ILE A 91 -3.25 8.15 3.30
N PHE A 92 -3.24 8.05 1.96
CA PHE A 92 -3.36 6.78 1.26
C PHE A 92 -2.33 5.76 1.76
N ASN A 93 -1.05 6.16 1.86
CA ASN A 93 0.00 5.28 2.35
C ASN A 93 -0.25 4.80 3.79
N ALA A 94 -0.77 5.67 4.66
CA ALA A 94 -1.07 5.34 6.05
C ALA A 94 -2.30 4.44 6.21
N GLU A 95 -3.25 4.49 5.26
CA GLU A 95 -4.48 3.69 5.30
C GLU A 95 -4.30 2.27 4.75
N ILE A 96 -3.28 2.04 3.92
CA ILE A 96 -3.00 0.74 3.29
C ILE A 96 -1.78 0.02 3.88
N ASP A 97 -1.11 0.63 4.85
CA ASP A 97 -0.11 -0.01 5.72
C ASP A 97 -0.78 -0.86 6.81
#